data_AF-A0A4Y2M1M6-F1
#
_entry.id   AF-A0A4Y2M1M6-F1
#
_cell.length_a   1.000
_cell.length_b   1.000
_cell.length_c   1.000
_cell.angle_alpha   90.00
_cell.angle_beta   90.00
_cell.angle_gamma   90.00
#
_symmetry.space_group_name_H-M   'P 1'
#
loop_
_entity.id
_entity.type
_entity.pdbx_description
1 polymer ?
#
loop_
_entity_poly.entity_id
_entity_poly.type
_entity_poly.pdbx_seq_one_letter_code
_entity_poly.pdbx_strand_id
1 'polypeptide(L)'
;MTEDHIFTDGLKIGNRVGAAFVHFTNKQEITKSQYRLADHNTFYMAEVLAINKAIDYFLDHELYDVKIVSDSRPALTTVEPLSDNREFIWQIKKRLKDGEDIKLMWVRVQNGE
;
A
#
# COMPACT_ATOMS: atom_id res chain seq x y z
N MET A 1 -8.62 1.06 -20.77
CA MET A 1 -7.76 0.73 -19.63
C MET A 1 -8.26 1.55 -18.47
N THR A 2 -8.82 0.91 -17.45
CA THR A 2 -9.25 1.60 -16.23
C THR A 2 -7.99 1.95 -15.44
N GLU A 3 -7.81 3.23 -15.12
CA GLU A 3 -6.70 3.65 -14.27
C GLU A 3 -7.10 3.38 -12.83
N ASP A 4 -6.63 2.26 -12.28
CA ASP A 4 -6.91 1.83 -10.93
C ASP A 4 -5.65 1.89 -10.04
N HIS A 5 -5.75 2.70 -8.98
CA HIS A 5 -4.63 3.01 -8.11
C HIS A 5 -5.05 3.06 -6.65
N ILE A 6 -4.26 2.44 -5.79
CA ILE A 6 -4.34 2.63 -4.34
C ILE A 6 -3.13 3.46 -3.92
N PHE A 7 -3.35 4.68 -3.48
CA PHE A 7 -2.31 5.53 -2.91
C PHE A 7 -2.20 5.30 -1.42
N THR A 8 -0.97 5.32 -0.91
CA THR A 8 -0.65 5.09 0.50
C THR A 8 0.17 6.26 1.02
N ASP A 9 -0.06 6.62 2.28
CA ASP A 9 0.65 7.71 2.94
C ASP A 9 0.76 7.44 4.44
N GLY A 10 1.95 7.67 4.99
CA GLY A 10 2.22 7.73 6.41
C GLY A 10 2.27 9.18 6.87
N LEU A 11 1.83 9.46 8.09
CA LEU A 11 1.84 10.80 8.64
C LEU A 11 2.36 10.79 10.07
N LYS A 12 3.19 11.77 10.42
CA LYS A 12 3.55 12.06 11.80
C LYS A 12 3.52 13.56 12.06
N ILE A 13 2.65 13.98 12.99
CA ILE A 13 2.54 15.37 13.45
C ILE A 13 2.75 15.39 14.96
N GLY A 14 3.90 15.90 15.39
CA GLY A 14 4.34 15.79 16.79
C GLY A 14 4.39 14.33 17.23
N ASN A 15 3.66 14.00 18.29
CA ASN A 15 3.54 12.62 18.80
C ASN A 15 2.40 11.83 18.16
N ARG A 16 1.66 12.40 17.20
CA ARG A 16 0.54 11.71 16.55
C ARG A 16 1.03 11.05 15.27
N VAL A 17 0.82 9.73 15.16
CA VAL A 17 1.30 8.92 14.03
C VAL A 17 0.10 8.24 13.39
N GLY A 18 -0.05 8.34 12.08
CA GLY A 18 -1.18 7.78 11.35
C GLY A 18 -0.77 7.21 10.01
N ALA A 19 -1.52 6.22 9.52
CA ALA A 19 -1.35 5.62 8.21
C ALA A 19 -2.68 5.73 7.46
N ALA A 20 -2.63 5.88 6.14
CA ALA A 20 -3.83 5.92 5.33
C ALA A 20 -3.61 5.29 3.95
N PHE A 21 -4.70 4.84 3.35
CA PHE A 21 -4.74 4.57 1.92
C PHE A 21 -6.01 5.13 1.30
N VAL A 22 -5.96 5.41 0.00
CA VAL A 22 -7.10 5.83 -0.82
C VAL A 22 -7.09 5.06 -2.13
N HIS A 23 -8.22 4.46 -2.48
CA HIS A 23 -8.43 3.73 -3.73
C HIS A 23 -9.16 4.63 -4.73
N PHE A 24 -8.58 4.78 -5.93
CA PHE A 24 -9.15 5.50 -7.05
C PHE A 24 -9.32 4.58 -8.26
N THR A 25 -10.52 4.59 -8.85
CA THR A 25 -10.77 3.98 -10.15
C THR A 25 -11.25 5.08 -11.10
N ASN A 26 -10.62 5.24 -12.26
CA ASN A 26 -10.99 6.24 -13.27
C ASN A 26 -11.08 7.67 -12.70
N LYS A 27 -10.15 8.04 -11.81
CA LYS A 27 -10.08 9.34 -11.12
C LYS A 27 -11.20 9.61 -10.10
N GLN A 28 -12.01 8.60 -9.79
CA GLN A 28 -13.02 8.68 -8.72
C GLN A 28 -12.53 7.97 -7.46
N GLU A 29 -12.58 8.65 -6.31
CA GLU A 29 -12.33 8.02 -5.01
C GLU A 29 -13.40 6.97 -4.76
N ILE A 30 -12.99 5.71 -4.64
CA ILE A 30 -13.86 4.57 -4.35
C ILE A 30 -13.94 4.37 -2.84
N THR A 31 -12.78 4.40 -2.17
CA THR A 31 -12.72 4.27 -0.72
C THR A 31 -11.47 4.91 -0.14
N LYS A 32 -11.51 5.16 1.16
CA LYS A 32 -10.35 5.53 1.95
C LYS A 32 -10.41 4.89 3.33
N SER A 33 -9.24 4.59 3.87
CA SER A 33 -9.11 4.15 5.25
C SER A 33 -7.98 4.89 5.95
N GLN A 34 -8.18 5.17 7.24
CA GLN A 34 -7.20 5.83 8.10
C GLN A 34 -7.00 5.03 9.38
N TYR A 35 -5.76 4.94 9.83
CA TYR A 35 -5.36 4.14 10.97
C TYR A 35 -4.52 4.98 11.92
N ARG A 36 -4.86 4.93 13.21
CA ARG A 36 -4.08 5.58 14.26
C ARG A 36 -3.06 4.58 14.83
N LEU A 37 -1.80 4.98 14.80
CA LEU A 37 -0.72 4.25 15.46
C LEU A 37 -0.49 4.83 16.87
N ALA A 38 0.20 4.05 17.70
CA ALA A 38 0.65 4.51 19.01
C ALA A 38 1.61 5.69 18.87
N ASP A 39 1.58 6.61 19.85
CA ASP A 39 2.29 7.89 19.77
C ASP A 39 3.82 7.75 19.68
N HIS A 40 4.36 6.62 20.15
CA HIS A 40 5.78 6.30 20.09
C HIS A 40 6.24 5.74 18.73
N ASN A 41 5.32 5.46 17.81
CA ASN A 41 5.68 4.91 16.50
C ASN A 41 6.38 5.95 15.62
N THR A 42 7.10 5.46 14.62
CA THR A 42 7.83 6.32 13.68
C THR A 42 6.98 6.62 12.45
N PHE A 43 7.34 7.69 11.74
CA PHE A 43 6.77 7.98 10.42
C PHE A 43 6.92 6.78 9.47
N TYR A 44 8.11 6.17 9.47
CA TYR A 44 8.39 4.97 8.67
C TYR A 44 7.48 3.77 9.03
N MET A 45 7.19 3.52 10.31
CA MET A 45 6.24 2.47 10.69
C MET A 45 4.82 2.76 10.17
N ALA A 46 4.46 4.03 10.04
CA ALA A 46 3.18 4.45 9.48
C ALA A 46 3.11 4.17 7.97
N GLU A 47 4.17 4.50 7.22
CA GLU A 47 4.32 4.17 5.79
C GLU A 47 4.19 2.67 5.52
N VAL A 48 4.93 1.86 6.27
CA VAL A 48 4.87 0.39 6.14
C VAL A 48 3.46 -0.13 6.45
N LEU A 49 2.80 0.43 7.47
CA LEU A 49 1.43 0.04 7.80
C LEU A 49 0.43 0.46 6.71
N ALA A 50 0.59 1.64 6.12
CA ALA A 50 -0.26 2.14 5.04
C ALA A 50 -0.23 1.18 3.84
N ILE A 51 0.98 0.76 3.43
CA ILE A 51 1.16 -0.21 2.35
C ILE A 51 0.59 -1.57 2.72
N ASN A 52 0.83 -2.06 3.95
CA ASN A 52 0.26 -3.33 4.40
C ASN A 52 -1.27 -3.32 4.37
N LYS A 53 -1.91 -2.23 4.82
CA LYS A 53 -3.37 -2.10 4.80
C LYS A 53 -3.95 -1.98 3.40
N ALA A 54 -3.23 -1.35 2.48
CA ALA A 54 -3.60 -1.34 1.06
C ALA A 54 -3.53 -2.74 0.43
N ILE A 55 -2.53 -3.55 0.79
CA ILE A 55 -2.42 -4.96 0.34
C ILE A 55 -3.55 -5.81 0.93
N ASP A 56 -3.84 -5.67 2.24
CA ASP A 56 -4.97 -6.36 2.89
C ASP A 56 -6.28 -6.02 2.14
N TYR A 57 -6.53 -4.73 1.88
CA TYR A 57 -7.70 -4.28 1.12
C TYR A 57 -7.77 -4.87 -0.29
N PHE A 58 -6.65 -4.86 -1.03
CA PHE A 58 -6.55 -5.46 -2.37
C PHE A 58 -6.95 -6.94 -2.36
N LEU A 59 -6.42 -7.71 -1.42
CA LEU A 59 -6.67 -9.14 -1.30
C LEU A 59 -8.10 -9.44 -0.85
N ASP A 60 -8.60 -8.71 0.15
CA ASP A 60 -9.93 -8.90 0.72
C ASP A 60 -11.06 -8.58 -0.27
N HIS A 61 -10.80 -7.69 -1.24
CA HIS A 61 -11.76 -7.28 -2.26
C HIS A 61 -11.50 -7.92 -3.62
N GLU A 62 -10.57 -8.87 -3.71
CA GLU A 62 -10.22 -9.62 -4.93
C GLU A 62 -10.00 -8.69 -6.14
N LEU A 63 -9.32 -7.56 -5.91
CA LEU A 63 -9.06 -6.57 -6.95
C LEU A 63 -8.08 -7.10 -8.01
N TYR A 64 -8.10 -6.52 -9.20
CA TYR A 64 -7.30 -6.96 -10.35
C TYR A 64 -6.74 -5.76 -11.13
N ASP A 65 -5.51 -5.87 -11.64
CA ASP A 65 -4.73 -4.80 -12.30
C ASP A 65 -4.66 -3.46 -11.53
N VAL A 66 -4.66 -3.52 -10.19
CA VAL A 66 -4.57 -2.34 -9.33
C VAL A 66 -3.12 -2.05 -8.96
N LYS A 67 -2.72 -0.78 -9.04
CA LYS A 67 -1.37 -0.36 -8.67
C LYS A 67 -1.36 0.23 -7.27
N ILE A 68 -0.56 -0.33 -6.38
CA ILE A 68 -0.33 0.28 -5.05
C ILE A 68 0.84 1.24 -5.17
N VAL A 69 0.58 2.50 -4.85
CA VAL A 69 1.50 3.63 -5.02
C VAL A 69 1.89 4.18 -3.65
N SER A 70 3.19 4.29 -3.41
CA SER A 70 3.77 4.94 -2.22
C SER A 70 4.94 5.83 -2.64
N ASP A 71 5.14 6.92 -1.92
CA ASP A 71 6.31 7.78 -2.06
C ASP A 71 7.49 7.33 -1.17
N SER A 72 7.21 6.47 -0.18
CA SER A 72 8.19 5.91 0.73
C SER A 72 8.92 4.70 0.14
N ARG A 73 10.00 4.99 -0.60
CA ARG A 73 10.94 3.96 -1.09
C ARG A 73 11.40 2.95 -0.03
N PRO A 74 11.83 3.35 1.20
CA PRO A 74 12.25 2.37 2.21
C PRO A 74 11.10 1.48 2.69
N ALA A 75 9.87 1.99 2.73
CA ALA A 75 8.71 1.18 3.08
C ALA A 75 8.39 0.16 1.97
N LEU A 76 8.43 0.57 0.70
CA LEU A 76 8.29 -0.33 -0.45
C LEU A 76 9.31 -1.46 -0.44
N THR A 77 10.60 -1.15 -0.26
CA THR A 77 11.67 -2.17 -0.20
C THR A 77 11.52 -3.11 1.01
N THR A 78 10.84 -2.68 2.08
CA THR A 78 10.59 -3.54 3.25
C THR A 78 9.45 -4.52 2.99
N VAL A 79 8.41 -4.11 2.25
CA VAL A 79 7.27 -4.97 1.93
C VAL A 79 7.52 -5.87 0.73
N GLU A 80 8.42 -5.50 -0.19
CA GLU A 80 8.79 -6.27 -1.38
C GLU A 80 9.29 -7.71 -1.07
N PRO A 81 10.17 -7.95 -0.08
CA PRO A 81 10.50 -9.33 0.33
C PRO A 81 9.40 -9.98 1.19
N LEU A 82 8.56 -9.19 1.87
CA LEU A 82 7.40 -9.71 2.61
C LEU A 82 6.28 -10.19 1.68
N SER A 83 6.25 -9.73 0.42
CA SER A 83 5.44 -10.32 -0.65
C SER A 83 6.00 -11.64 -1.20
N ASP A 84 7.21 -12.07 -0.79
CA ASP A 84 7.86 -13.20 -1.47
C ASP A 84 8.07 -14.50 -0.65
N ASN A 85 8.15 -14.52 0.69
CA ASN A 85 8.52 -15.78 1.40
C ASN A 85 7.84 -16.06 2.77
N ARG A 86 6.59 -16.52 2.77
CA ARG A 86 5.97 -17.29 3.87
C ARG A 86 5.12 -18.42 3.29
N GLU A 87 4.90 -19.53 3.98
CA GLU A 87 4.08 -20.66 3.49
C GLU A 87 2.65 -20.23 3.07
N PHE A 88 2.14 -19.15 3.66
CA PHE A 88 0.92 -18.45 3.22
C PHE A 88 1.02 -17.84 1.81
N ILE A 89 2.20 -17.32 1.46
CA ILE A 89 2.54 -16.78 0.14
C ILE A 89 2.75 -17.88 -0.89
N TRP A 90 3.08 -19.12 -0.51
CA TRP A 90 3.05 -20.23 -1.48
C TRP A 90 1.62 -20.56 -1.92
N GLN A 91 0.65 -20.51 -1.00
CA GLN A 91 -0.77 -20.66 -1.32
C GLN A 91 -1.30 -19.49 -2.15
N ILE A 92 -0.80 -18.27 -1.91
CA ILE A 92 -1.11 -17.08 -2.71
C ILE A 92 -0.42 -17.15 -4.08
N LYS A 93 0.86 -17.57 -4.18
CA LYS A 93 1.59 -17.81 -5.43
C LYS A 93 0.95 -18.90 -6.28
N LYS A 94 0.32 -19.90 -5.65
CA LYS A 94 -0.47 -20.91 -6.34
C LYS A 94 -1.75 -20.33 -6.96
N ARG A 95 -2.33 -19.28 -6.36
CA ARG A 95 -3.43 -18.47 -6.93
C ARG A 95 -2.95 -17.40 -7.92
N LEU A 96 -1.75 -16.84 -7.73
CA LEU A 96 -1.09 -15.86 -8.61
C LEU A 96 -0.42 -16.50 -9.84
N LYS A 97 -0.25 -17.83 -9.88
CA LYS A 97 0.17 -18.50 -11.12
C LYS A 97 -0.87 -18.35 -12.25
N ASP A 98 -2.10 -17.96 -11.87
CA ASP A 98 -3.18 -17.53 -12.75
C ASP A 98 -3.38 -15.99 -12.76
N GLY A 99 -2.56 -15.18 -12.07
CA GLY A 99 -2.74 -13.72 -11.93
C GLY A 99 -1.46 -12.90 -11.79
N GLU A 100 -1.14 -12.13 -12.83
CA GLU A 100 0.01 -11.21 -13.00
C GLU A 100 -0.21 -9.80 -12.35
N ASP A 101 -1.02 -9.66 -11.31
CA ASP A 101 -1.86 -8.45 -11.18
C ASP A 101 -1.56 -7.41 -10.09
N ILE A 102 -0.60 -7.67 -9.20
CA ILE A 102 -0.19 -6.66 -8.20
C ILE A 102 1.06 -5.95 -8.68
N LYS A 103 0.94 -4.65 -8.96
CA LYS A 103 2.07 -3.78 -9.32
C LYS A 103 2.32 -2.76 -8.22
N LEU A 104 3.43 -2.93 -7.49
CA LEU A 104 3.92 -1.90 -6.57
C LEU A 104 4.67 -0.83 -7.37
N MET A 105 4.30 0.43 -7.20
CA MET A 105 4.97 1.56 -7.85
C MET A 105 5.49 2.55 -6.83
N TRP A 106 6.78 2.88 -6.96
CA TRP A 106 7.35 4.02 -6.28
C TRP A 106 7.11 5.28 -7.11
N VAL A 107 6.54 6.31 -6.49
CA VAL A 107 6.44 7.65 -7.09
C VAL A 107 7.28 8.60 -6.27
N ARG A 108 8.16 9.35 -6.94
CA ARG A 108 8.87 10.45 -6.29
C ARG A 108 7.92 11.64 -6.19
N VAL A 109 7.55 12.04 -4.97
CA VAL A 109 6.98 13.38 -4.75
C VAL A 109 8.12 14.37 -5.01
N GLN A 110 8.09 15.01 -6.17
CA GLN A 110 8.94 16.15 -6.44
C GLN A 110 8.26 17.32 -5.74
N ASN A 111 8.83 17.78 -4.63
CA ASN A 111 8.37 18.96 -3.91
C ASN A 111 8.07 20.06 -4.93
N GLY A 112 6.81 20.47 -5.01
CA GLY A 112 6.44 21.70 -5.69
C GLY A 112 7.02 22.84 -4.90
N GLU A 113 8.10 23.42 -5.42
CA GLU A 113 8.51 24.80 -5.12
C GLU A 113 7.69 25.76 -5.98
#